data_AF-J2GMJ7-F1
#
_entry.id   AF-J2GMJ7-F1
#
_cell.length_a   1.000
_cell.length_b   1.000
_cell.length_c   1.000
_cell.angle_alpha   90.00
_cell.angle_beta   90.00
_cell.angle_gamma   90.00
#
_symmetry.space_group_name_H-M   'P 1'
#
loop_
_entity.id
_entity.type
_entity.pdbx_description
1 polymer ?
#
loop_
_entity_poly.entity_id
_entity_poly.type
_entity_poly.pdbx_seq_one_letter_code
_entity_poly.pdbx_strand_id
1 'polypeptide(L)'
;MGNFNQAIKRISAIDWSYIGNKQARSHVHLSQEYLRRASIFFRCYPGPCRYPFIIISNSITKSQVSVDELQILKEIDNSYVREIATSYLELNALIDEGNQIAIDNKDLFEPAIKLYERGGHFFIRGGYLNVAGATDFLSLANRVKREPLDISDETLDALDNGHVD
;
A
#
# COMPACT_ATOMS: atom_id res chain seq x y z
N MET A 1 11.86 -19.79 0.66
CA MET A 1 10.58 -19.40 0.01
C MET A 1 10.76 -18.00 -0.52
N GLY A 2 10.53 -17.75 -1.81
CA GLY A 2 10.70 -16.42 -2.42
C GLY A 2 9.71 -15.37 -1.89
N ASN A 3 10.04 -14.09 -2.06
CA ASN A 3 9.26 -12.94 -1.64
C ASN A 3 7.84 -12.99 -2.22
N PHE A 4 7.69 -13.38 -3.49
CA PHE A 4 6.39 -13.47 -4.15
C PHE A 4 5.43 -14.46 -3.45
N ASN A 5 5.92 -15.64 -3.09
CA ASN A 5 5.11 -16.65 -2.40
C ASN A 5 4.75 -16.21 -0.97
N GLN A 6 5.62 -15.44 -0.30
CA GLN A 6 5.31 -14.87 1.01
C GLN A 6 4.26 -13.76 0.88
N ALA A 7 4.37 -12.91 -0.15
CA ALA A 7 3.42 -11.85 -0.45
C ALA A 7 2.02 -12.42 -0.76
N ILE A 8 1.92 -13.49 -1.55
CA ILE A 8 0.65 -14.20 -1.77
C ILE A 8 0.06 -14.66 -0.45
N LYS A 9 0.83 -15.36 0.40
CA LYS A 9 0.35 -15.83 1.70
C LYS A 9 -0.17 -14.70 2.58
N ARG A 10 0.52 -13.56 2.58
CA ARG A 10 0.15 -12.37 3.35
C ARG A 10 -1.17 -11.78 2.86
N ILE A 11 -1.30 -11.54 1.55
CA ILE A 11 -2.54 -11.03 0.93
C ILE A 11 -3.70 -12.01 1.14
N SER A 12 -3.46 -13.31 1.06
CA SER A 12 -4.47 -14.35 1.31
C SER A 12 -4.93 -14.44 2.76
N ALA A 13 -4.17 -13.91 3.71
CA ALA A 13 -4.54 -13.91 5.13
C ALA A 13 -5.41 -12.70 5.52
N ILE A 14 -5.55 -11.71 4.64
CA ILE A 14 -6.37 -10.52 4.89
C ILE A 14 -7.84 -10.88 4.72
N ASP A 15 -8.66 -10.51 5.72
CA ASP A 15 -10.12 -10.58 5.61
C ASP A 15 -10.65 -9.41 4.78
N TRP A 16 -10.70 -9.59 3.46
CA TRP A 16 -11.18 -8.58 2.51
C TRP A 16 -12.64 -8.18 2.74
N SER A 17 -13.45 -9.06 3.33
CA SER A 17 -14.86 -8.79 3.63
C SER A 17 -15.04 -7.80 4.79
N TYR A 18 -14.02 -7.67 5.63
CA TYR A 18 -14.05 -6.84 6.83
C TYR A 18 -13.41 -5.45 6.64
N ILE A 19 -12.74 -5.22 5.51
CA ILE A 19 -12.09 -3.94 5.23
C ILE A 19 -13.10 -2.78 5.20
N GLY A 20 -12.78 -1.70 5.91
CA GLY A 20 -13.61 -0.50 6.00
C GLY A 20 -14.63 -0.50 7.14
N ASN A 21 -14.81 -1.63 7.84
CA ASN A 21 -15.75 -1.73 8.96
C ASN A 21 -15.20 -1.17 10.28
N LYS A 22 -13.91 -0.81 10.31
CA LYS A 22 -13.24 -0.20 11.46
C LYS A 22 -12.61 1.13 11.05
N GLN A 23 -12.68 2.11 11.95
CA GLN A 23 -11.87 3.32 11.87
C GLN A 23 -10.91 3.31 13.06
N ALA A 24 -9.61 3.48 12.78
CA ALA A 24 -8.58 3.48 13.80
C ALA A 24 -7.52 4.55 13.52
N ARG A 25 -6.85 5.06 14.56
CA ARG A 25 -5.82 6.10 14.38
C ARG A 25 -4.62 5.56 13.60
N SER A 26 -4.27 4.28 13.78
CA SER A 26 -3.24 3.61 12.99
C SER A 26 -3.54 3.64 11.49
N HIS A 27 -4.82 3.65 11.09
CA HIS A 27 -5.20 3.69 9.67
C HIS A 27 -4.75 4.98 9.00
N VAL A 28 -4.98 6.12 9.67
CA VAL A 28 -4.54 7.43 9.17
C VAL A 28 -3.02 7.49 9.14
N HIS A 29 -2.35 7.01 10.18
CA HIS A 29 -0.89 6.97 10.29
C HIS A 29 -0.23 6.16 9.17
N LEU A 30 -0.74 4.95 8.92
CA LEU A 30 -0.29 4.06 7.83
C LEU A 30 -0.54 4.69 6.45
N SER A 31 -1.69 5.35 6.27
CA SER A 31 -1.99 6.04 5.02
C SER A 31 -0.99 7.16 4.74
N GLN A 32 -0.63 7.96 5.74
CA GLN A 32 0.33 9.05 5.59
C GLN A 32 1.71 8.51 5.19
N GLU A 33 2.15 7.40 5.80
CA GLU A 33 3.42 6.79 5.47
C GLU A 33 3.43 6.15 4.07
N TYR A 34 2.36 5.45 3.66
CA TYR A 34 2.23 4.96 2.29
C TYR A 34 2.33 6.11 1.29
N LEU A 35 1.58 7.18 1.54
CA LEU A 35 1.53 8.34 0.68
C LEU A 35 2.89 9.05 0.57
N ARG A 36 3.67 9.07 1.66
CA ARG A 36 5.06 9.55 1.66
C ARG A 36 5.95 8.69 0.77
N ARG A 37 5.94 7.36 0.96
CA ARG A 37 6.73 6.40 0.18
C ARG A 37 6.35 6.42 -1.30
N ALA A 38 5.06 6.38 -1.61
CA ALA A 38 4.53 6.48 -2.97
C ALA A 38 4.92 7.79 -3.65
N SER A 39 4.94 8.91 -2.91
CA SER A 39 5.39 10.20 -3.45
C SER A 39 6.87 10.20 -3.83
N ILE A 40 7.72 9.62 -2.96
CA ILE A 40 9.17 9.51 -3.20
C ILE A 40 9.41 8.61 -4.42
N PHE A 41 8.76 7.45 -4.46
CA PHE A 41 8.87 6.49 -5.56
C PHE A 41 8.42 7.11 -6.88
N PHE A 42 7.23 7.72 -6.93
CA PHE A 42 6.66 8.31 -8.14
C PHE A 42 7.53 9.43 -8.71
N ARG A 43 8.25 10.19 -7.85
CA ARG A 43 9.19 11.22 -8.30
C ARG A 43 10.38 10.63 -9.06
N CYS A 44 10.86 9.45 -8.67
CA CYS A 44 12.00 8.78 -9.30
C CYS A 44 11.57 7.93 -10.50
N TYR A 45 10.39 7.28 -10.41
CA TYR A 45 9.87 6.33 -11.39
C TYR A 45 8.45 6.74 -11.83
N PRO A 46 8.31 7.87 -12.55
CA PRO A 46 7.00 8.32 -13.01
C PRO A 46 6.49 7.35 -14.09
N GLY A 47 5.51 6.55 -13.71
CA GLY A 47 4.77 5.67 -14.62
C GLY A 47 3.32 6.14 -14.75
N PRO A 48 2.62 5.84 -15.86
CA PRO A 48 1.18 6.04 -15.95
C PRO A 48 0.47 5.36 -14.78
N CYS A 49 -0.12 6.15 -13.90
CA CYS A 49 -0.86 5.66 -12.75
C CYS A 49 -1.88 6.70 -12.29
N ARG A 50 -2.88 6.26 -11.52
CA ARG A 50 -3.76 7.19 -10.81
C ARG A 50 -3.12 7.50 -9.47
N TYR A 51 -2.23 8.49 -9.41
CA TYR A 51 -1.57 8.85 -8.16
C TYR A 51 -2.61 9.06 -7.03
N PRO A 52 -2.42 8.46 -5.84
CA PRO A 52 -1.22 7.77 -5.33
C PRO A 52 -1.24 6.24 -5.48
N PHE A 53 -2.09 5.66 -6.33
CA PHE A 53 -2.13 4.22 -6.61
C PHE A 53 -1.03 3.87 -7.63
N ILE A 54 0.15 3.52 -7.11
CA ILE A 54 1.32 3.18 -7.93
C ILE A 54 1.07 1.85 -8.64
N ILE A 55 1.34 1.81 -9.95
CA ILE A 55 1.25 0.60 -10.78
C ILE A 55 2.67 0.17 -11.15
N ILE A 56 3.16 -0.92 -10.58
CA ILE A 56 4.58 -1.32 -10.71
C ILE A 56 4.93 -1.68 -12.14
N SER A 57 4.07 -2.41 -12.85
CA SER A 57 4.26 -2.72 -14.26
C SER A 57 4.40 -1.50 -15.17
N ASN A 58 3.78 -0.36 -14.80
CA ASN A 58 3.86 0.90 -15.54
C ASN A 58 5.03 1.78 -15.11
N SER A 59 5.50 1.66 -13.86
CA SER A 59 6.57 2.48 -13.29
C SER A 59 7.96 1.87 -13.44
N ILE A 60 8.08 0.55 -13.39
CA ILE A 60 9.36 -0.17 -13.49
C ILE A 60 9.37 -1.03 -14.76
N THR A 61 8.67 -2.16 -14.71
CA THR A 61 8.51 -3.14 -15.78
C THR A 61 7.52 -4.20 -15.31
N LYS A 62 6.94 -4.96 -16.25
CA LYS A 62 6.19 -6.18 -15.91
C LYS A 62 7.13 -7.29 -15.41
N SER A 63 6.68 -8.04 -14.42
CA SER A 63 7.31 -9.30 -14.00
C SER A 63 7.10 -10.39 -15.05
N GLN A 64 7.96 -11.40 -15.03
CA GLN A 64 7.79 -12.62 -15.83
C GLN A 64 6.62 -13.46 -15.33
N VAL A 65 6.36 -13.44 -14.02
CA VAL A 65 5.20 -14.10 -13.43
C VAL A 65 3.97 -13.20 -13.60
N SER A 66 2.90 -13.75 -14.18
CA SER A 66 1.61 -13.08 -14.26
C SER A 66 0.92 -13.09 -12.89
N VAL A 67 0.59 -11.91 -12.37
CA VAL A 67 -0.12 -11.76 -11.09
C VAL A 67 -1.63 -11.58 -11.28
N ASP A 68 -2.07 -11.06 -12.42
CA ASP A 68 -3.46 -10.63 -12.67
C ASP A 68 -4.47 -11.78 -12.61
N GLU A 69 -4.01 -13.02 -12.81
CA GLU A 69 -4.86 -14.20 -12.84
C GLU A 69 -5.09 -14.80 -11.45
N LEU A 70 -4.37 -14.34 -10.42
CA LEU A 70 -4.46 -14.86 -9.07
C LEU A 70 -5.88 -14.68 -8.49
N GLN A 71 -6.48 -15.78 -8.06
CA GLN A 71 -7.86 -15.79 -7.56
C GLN A 71 -8.07 -14.85 -6.38
N ILE A 72 -7.07 -14.71 -5.49
CA ILE A 72 -7.14 -13.82 -4.33
C ILE A 72 -7.36 -12.35 -4.72
N LEU A 73 -6.85 -11.89 -5.86
CA LEU A 73 -7.08 -10.52 -6.32
C LEU A 73 -8.53 -10.33 -6.79
N LYS A 74 -9.19 -11.38 -7.27
CA LYS A 74 -10.59 -11.35 -7.72
C LYS A 74 -11.57 -11.27 -6.56
N GLU A 75 -11.14 -11.63 -5.35
CA GLU A 75 -11.92 -11.51 -4.11
C GLU A 75 -11.94 -10.08 -3.55
N ILE A 76 -11.11 -9.18 -4.09
CA ILE A 76 -11.01 -7.78 -3.66
C ILE A 76 -11.99 -6.92 -4.48
N ASP A 77 -13.11 -6.56 -3.86
CA ASP A 77 -14.16 -5.77 -4.51
C ASP A 77 -13.70 -4.35 -4.87
N ASN A 78 -13.00 -3.68 -3.94
CA ASN A 78 -12.54 -2.31 -4.15
C ASN A 78 -11.39 -2.26 -5.17
N SER A 79 -11.62 -1.57 -6.30
CA SER A 79 -10.65 -1.49 -7.39
C SER A 79 -9.31 -0.86 -6.99
N TYR A 80 -9.30 0.15 -6.12
CA TYR A 80 -8.06 0.79 -5.67
C TYR A 80 -7.24 -0.12 -4.75
N VAL A 81 -7.94 -0.83 -3.86
CA VAL A 81 -7.32 -1.81 -2.97
C VAL A 81 -6.70 -2.94 -3.80
N ARG A 82 -7.45 -3.42 -4.79
CA ARG A 82 -6.98 -4.43 -5.75
C ARG A 82 -5.76 -3.95 -6.54
N GLU A 83 -5.75 -2.73 -7.08
CA GLU A 83 -4.60 -2.17 -7.79
C GLU A 83 -3.33 -2.12 -6.92
N ILE A 84 -3.46 -1.71 -5.66
CA ILE A 84 -2.33 -1.72 -4.71
C ILE A 84 -1.89 -3.16 -4.41
N ALA A 85 -2.82 -4.09 -4.18
CA ALA A 85 -2.50 -5.49 -3.91
C ALA A 85 -1.80 -6.15 -5.11
N THR A 86 -2.29 -5.91 -6.33
CA THR A 86 -1.64 -6.34 -7.59
C THR A 86 -0.21 -5.81 -7.65
N SER A 87 -0.04 -4.50 -7.47
CA SER A 87 1.27 -3.84 -7.56
C SER A 87 2.24 -4.31 -6.48
N TYR A 88 1.76 -4.61 -5.27
CA TYR A 88 2.55 -5.25 -4.22
C TYR A 88 3.03 -6.65 -4.65
N LEU A 89 2.17 -7.46 -5.26
CA LEU A 89 2.54 -8.78 -5.76
C LEU A 89 3.55 -8.68 -6.92
N GLU A 90 3.34 -7.77 -7.87
CA GLU A 90 4.29 -7.50 -8.95
C GLU A 90 5.67 -7.09 -8.41
N LEU A 91 5.71 -6.19 -7.42
CA LEU A 91 6.97 -5.76 -6.79
C LEU A 91 7.74 -6.96 -6.21
N ASN A 92 7.04 -7.85 -5.50
CA ASN A 92 7.67 -9.03 -4.89
C ASN A 92 8.11 -10.07 -5.93
N ALA A 93 7.39 -10.21 -7.04
CA ALA A 93 7.83 -11.03 -8.17
C ALA A 93 9.12 -10.46 -8.78
N LEU A 94 9.18 -9.15 -9.01
CA LEU A 94 10.38 -8.48 -9.52
C LEU A 94 11.58 -8.57 -8.57
N ILE A 95 11.35 -8.57 -7.25
CA ILE A 95 12.42 -8.81 -6.26
C ILE A 95 13.00 -10.22 -6.44
N ASP A 96 12.15 -11.24 -6.57
CA ASP A 96 12.59 -12.62 -6.80
C ASP A 96 13.31 -12.79 -8.15
N GLU A 97 12.98 -11.96 -9.14
CA GLU A 97 13.65 -11.86 -10.44
C GLU A 97 14.98 -11.07 -10.41
N GLY A 98 15.36 -10.49 -9.26
CA GLY A 98 16.60 -9.74 -9.10
C GLY A 98 16.56 -8.31 -9.64
N ASN A 99 15.37 -7.72 -9.82
CA ASN A 99 15.25 -6.34 -10.28
C ASN A 99 15.71 -5.35 -9.20
N GLN A 100 16.78 -4.59 -9.48
CA GLN A 100 17.37 -3.69 -8.49
C GLN A 100 16.43 -2.57 -8.03
N ILE A 101 15.62 -1.99 -8.93
CA ILE A 101 14.67 -0.93 -8.56
C ILE A 101 13.62 -1.48 -7.58
N ALA A 102 13.13 -2.70 -7.82
CA ALA A 102 12.19 -3.37 -6.92
C ALA A 102 12.83 -3.66 -5.56
N ILE A 103 14.09 -4.13 -5.53
CA ILE A 103 14.84 -4.40 -4.29
C ILE A 103 15.03 -3.12 -3.46
N ASP A 104 15.45 -2.03 -4.10
CA ASP A 104 15.69 -0.74 -3.43
C ASP A 104 14.40 -0.12 -2.88
N ASN A 105 13.23 -0.53 -3.40
CA ASN A 105 11.92 -0.04 -3.01
C ASN A 105 11.02 -1.13 -2.42
N LYS A 106 11.60 -2.21 -1.88
CA LYS A 106 10.86 -3.38 -1.39
C LYS A 106 9.76 -3.07 -0.36
N ASP A 107 9.97 -2.03 0.45
CA ASP A 107 9.06 -1.64 1.53
C ASP A 107 8.03 -0.59 1.07
N LEU A 108 7.92 -0.30 -0.23
CA LEU A 108 7.03 0.72 -0.79
C LEU A 108 5.57 0.55 -0.32
N PHE A 109 5.04 -0.66 -0.44
CA PHE A 109 3.66 -0.97 -0.12
C PHE A 109 3.43 -1.42 1.33
N GLU A 110 4.50 -1.57 2.13
CA GLU A 110 4.40 -2.06 3.51
C GLU A 110 3.32 -1.32 4.35
N PRO A 111 3.22 0.02 4.32
CA PRO A 111 2.19 0.70 5.11
C PRO A 111 0.78 0.46 4.58
N ALA A 112 0.61 0.28 3.26
CA ALA A 112 -0.69 -0.01 2.65
C ALA A 112 -1.13 -1.45 2.95
N ILE A 113 -0.22 -2.42 2.94
CA ILE A 113 -0.54 -3.79 3.32
C ILE A 113 -0.91 -3.88 4.80
N LYS A 114 -0.13 -3.24 5.70
CA LYS A 114 -0.50 -3.13 7.12
C LYS A 114 -1.84 -2.43 7.34
N LEU A 115 -2.19 -1.45 6.51
CA LEU A 115 -3.50 -0.79 6.58
C LEU A 115 -4.62 -1.81 6.32
N TYR A 116 -4.48 -2.63 5.28
CA TYR A 116 -5.46 -3.66 4.92
C TYR A 116 -5.54 -4.78 5.96
N GLU A 117 -4.40 -5.24 6.48
CA GLU A 117 -4.33 -6.22 7.57
C GLU A 117 -5.08 -5.76 8.83
N ARG A 118 -5.13 -4.45 9.06
CA ARG A 118 -5.83 -3.84 10.20
C ARG A 118 -7.25 -3.39 9.88
N GLY A 119 -7.79 -3.81 8.73
CA GLY A 119 -9.16 -3.53 8.29
C GLY A 119 -9.41 -2.11 7.78
N GLY A 120 -8.37 -1.30 7.58
CA GLY A 120 -8.48 0.03 6.95
C GLY A 120 -8.40 -0.05 5.44
N HIS A 121 -8.78 1.02 4.72
CA HIS A 121 -8.54 1.12 3.27
C HIS A 121 -8.54 2.57 2.76
N PHE A 122 -8.05 2.71 1.54
CA PHE A 122 -8.18 3.92 0.74
C PHE A 122 -9.51 3.93 -0.02
N PHE A 123 -10.21 5.06 0.00
CA PHE A 123 -11.31 5.31 -0.91
C PHE A 123 -11.29 6.75 -1.41
N ILE A 124 -11.84 6.95 -2.60
CA ILE A 124 -12.01 8.29 -3.17
C ILE A 124 -13.45 8.72 -2.99
N ARG A 125 -13.66 9.86 -2.36
CA ARG A 125 -14.98 10.49 -2.23
C ARG A 125 -14.87 11.97 -2.58
N GLY A 126 -15.70 12.43 -3.51
CA GLY A 126 -15.70 13.83 -3.95
C GLY A 126 -14.39 14.31 -4.59
N GLY A 127 -13.59 13.40 -5.16
CA GLY A 127 -12.27 13.72 -5.73
C GLY A 127 -11.11 13.72 -4.73
N TYR A 128 -11.38 13.47 -3.45
CA TYR A 128 -10.36 13.44 -2.41
C TYR A 128 -10.06 12.01 -1.96
N LEU A 129 -8.81 11.77 -1.54
CA LEU A 129 -8.42 10.54 -0.89
C LEU A 129 -8.86 10.58 0.57
N ASN A 130 -9.55 9.53 1.01
CA ASN A 130 -10.07 9.40 2.36
C ASN A 130 -9.57 8.10 2.99
N VAL A 131 -9.21 8.17 4.28
CA VAL A 131 -8.88 7.01 5.13
C VAL A 131 -9.39 7.28 6.55
N ALA A 132 -10.17 6.35 7.11
CA ALA A 132 -10.71 6.44 8.49
C ALA A 132 -11.31 7.81 8.85
N GLY A 133 -12.09 8.41 7.94
CA GLY A 133 -12.72 9.71 8.14
C GLY A 133 -11.79 10.93 7.96
N ALA A 134 -10.49 10.72 7.78
CA ALA A 134 -9.55 11.77 7.43
C ALA A 134 -9.49 11.97 5.90
N THR A 135 -9.51 13.23 5.47
CA THR A 135 -9.36 13.64 4.08
C THR A 135 -7.95 14.19 3.89
N ASP A 136 -7.21 13.68 2.91
CA ASP A 136 -5.85 14.16 2.62
C ASP A 136 -5.78 14.79 1.21
N PHE A 137 -5.08 15.92 1.13
CA PHE A 137 -4.76 16.56 -0.14
C PHE A 137 -3.62 15.81 -0.82
N LEU A 138 -3.83 15.45 -2.09
CA LEU A 138 -2.86 14.74 -2.93
C LEU A 138 -1.66 15.61 -3.38
N SER A 139 -1.09 16.43 -2.48
CA SER A 139 0.08 17.26 -2.76
C SER A 139 1.38 16.43 -2.67
N LEU A 140 2.02 16.22 -3.82
CA LEU A 140 3.28 15.49 -3.93
C LEU A 140 4.45 16.21 -3.24
N ALA A 141 4.60 17.52 -3.49
CA ALA A 141 5.77 18.29 -3.06
C ALA A 141 5.94 18.37 -1.53
N ASN A 142 4.84 18.39 -0.78
CA ASN A 142 4.88 18.42 0.69
C ASN A 142 5.21 17.05 1.28
N ARG A 143 4.76 15.96 0.64
CA ARG A 143 4.91 14.59 1.16
C ARG A 143 6.33 14.10 1.09
N VAL A 144 7.05 14.43 0.01
CA VAL A 144 8.43 13.98 -0.17
C VAL A 144 9.39 14.57 0.86
N LYS A 145 9.01 15.67 1.53
CA LYS A 145 9.82 16.33 2.58
C LYS A 145 9.45 15.87 3.99
N ARG A 146 8.46 14.99 4.16
CA ARG A 146 8.07 14.50 5.49
C ARG A 146 9.08 13.47 5.98
N GLU A 147 9.31 13.48 7.29
CA GLU A 147 10.06 12.42 7.95
C GLU A 147 9.29 11.09 7.90
N PRO A 148 10.00 9.94 7.87
CA PRO A 148 9.38 8.63 8.01
C PRO A 148 8.57 8.52 9.30
N LEU A 149 7.38 7.94 9.21
CA LEU A 149 6.60 7.55 10.37
C LEU A 149 6.97 6.13 10.81
N ASP A 150 7.03 5.90 12.12
CA ASP A 150 7.17 4.55 12.66
C ASP A 150 5.87 3.76 12.45
N ILE A 151 5.99 2.61 11.80
CA ILE A 151 4.88 1.68 11.48
C ILE A 151 5.05 0.33 12.16
N SER A 152 5.86 0.27 13.23
CA SER A 152 5.95 -0.88 14.14
C SER A 152 4.59 -1.22 14.73
N ASP A 153 4.33 -2.50 14.98
CA ASP A 153 3.04 -2.92 15.51
C ASP A 153 2.80 -2.34 16.91
N GLU A 154 3.85 -2.14 17.71
CA GLU A 154 3.80 -1.46 19.00
C GLU A 154 3.27 -0.02 18.88
N THR A 155 3.81 0.76 17.94
CA THR A 155 3.36 2.14 17.71
C THR A 155 1.93 2.18 17.18
N LEU A 156 1.57 1.28 16.25
CA LEU A 156 0.23 1.22 15.69
C LEU A 156 -0.81 0.80 16.74
N ASP A 157 -0.47 -0.16 17.61
CA ASP A 157 -1.33 -0.59 18.72
C ASP A 157 -1.50 0.52 19.75
N ALA A 158 -0.44 1.25 20.09
CA ALA A 158 -0.53 2.41 20.99
C ALA A 158 -1.47 3.50 20.44
N LEU A 159 -1.37 3.79 19.14
CA LEU A 159 -2.27 4.73 18.46
C LEU A 159 -3.73 4.29 18.55
N ASP A 160 -4.00 3.00 18.33
CA ASP A 160 -5.35 2.45 18.34
C ASP A 160 -5.96 2.38 19.75
N ASN A 161 -5.14 2.11 20.76
CA ASN A 161 -5.55 1.98 22.16
C ASN A 161 -5.66 3.32 22.90
N GLY A 162 -5.16 4.41 22.31
CA GLY A 162 -5.57 5.76 22.66
C GLY A 162 -5.55 6.11 24.15
N HIS A 163 -4.53 5.67 24.89
CA HIS A 163 -3.78 6.60 25.72
C HIS A 163 -2.72 7.22 24.81
N VAL A 164 -2.82 8.53 24.60
CA VAL A 164 -1.71 9.31 24.06
C VAL A 164 -1.60 10.53 24.97
N ASP A 165 -0.46 10.67 25.64
CA ASP A 165 -0.10 11.83 26.46
C ASP A 165 -0.13 13.13 25.65
#